data_AF-A0AAU2C6A8-F1
#
_entry.id   AF-A0AAU2C6A8-F1
#
_cell.length_a   1.000
_cell.length_b   1.000
_cell.length_c   1.000
_cell.angle_alpha   90.00
_cell.angle_beta   90.00
_cell.angle_gamma   90.00
#
_symmetry.space_group_name_H-M   'P 1'
#
loop_
_entity.id
_entity.type
_entity.pdbx_description
1 polymer ?
#
loop_
_entity_poly.entity_id
_entity_poly.type
_entity_poly.pdbx_seq_one_letter_code
_entity_poly.pdbx_strand_id
1 'polypeptide(L)'
;MEAVANHLIAQPVRLGWFWESWHAGVAAALMGDVPVAQNRFAAALKGEPVAPWMDDAQRSVRELLQIVQDGNAVQSWALERIAACRQSLGLPPFQPLDGVLISELRESTQPKQ
;
A
#
# COMPACT_ATOMS: atom_id res chain seq x y z
N MET A 1 -11.49 -0.08 1.07
CA MET A 1 -10.02 0.05 1.23
C MET A 1 -9.65 1.27 2.06
N GLU A 2 -10.30 2.42 1.84
CA GLU A 2 -10.07 3.66 2.61
C GLU A 2 -10.12 3.51 4.14
N ALA A 3 -11.13 2.83 4.69
CA ALA A 3 -11.23 2.62 6.15
C ALA A 3 -10.01 1.88 6.75
N VAL A 4 -9.45 0.91 6.01
CA VAL A 4 -8.24 0.19 6.43
C VAL A 4 -7.02 1.10 6.33
N ALA A 5 -6.89 1.87 5.26
CA ALA A 5 -5.81 2.83 5.09
C ALA A 5 -5.83 3.87 6.22
N ASN A 6 -6.99 4.46 6.51
CA ASN A 6 -7.18 5.40 7.60
C ASN A 6 -6.85 4.78 8.97
N HIS A 7 -7.26 3.53 9.20
CA HIS A 7 -6.91 2.84 10.45
C HIS A 7 -5.40 2.66 10.60
N LEU A 8 -4.69 2.23 9.55
CA LEU A 8 -3.24 2.05 9.57
C LEU A 8 -2.50 3.39 9.75
N ILE A 9 -2.95 4.43 9.06
CA ILE A 9 -2.41 5.78 9.14
C ILE A 9 -2.58 6.38 10.54
N ALA A 10 -3.70 6.11 11.21
CA ALA A 10 -3.99 6.64 12.54
C ALA A 10 -3.19 5.98 13.67
N GLN A 11 -2.57 4.81 13.45
CA GLN A 11 -1.80 4.15 14.50
C GLN A 11 -0.57 4.98 14.93
N PRO A 12 -0.21 5.08 16.21
CA PRO A 12 0.99 5.82 16.60
C PRO A 12 2.26 5.23 15.98
N VAL A 13 3.27 6.07 15.70
CA VAL A 13 4.58 5.59 15.24
C VAL A 13 5.31 4.95 16.43
N ARG A 14 5.55 3.63 16.37
CA ARG A 14 6.31 2.89 17.38
C ARG A 14 7.68 2.48 16.83
N LEU A 15 8.74 2.97 17.47
CA LEU A 15 10.11 2.60 17.12
C LEU A 15 10.35 1.11 17.45
N GLY A 16 11.05 0.40 16.57
CA GLY A 16 11.28 -1.05 16.69
C GLY A 16 10.17 -1.93 16.08
N TRP A 17 9.05 -1.34 15.65
CA TRP A 17 7.94 -2.05 14.99
C TRP A 17 7.96 -1.78 13.49
N PHE A 18 8.91 -2.42 12.81
CA PHE A 18 9.19 -2.18 11.39
C PHE A 18 7.93 -2.28 10.50
N TRP A 19 7.19 -3.38 10.62
CA TRP A 19 6.03 -3.64 9.77
C TRP A 19 4.88 -2.65 9.99
N GLU A 20 4.70 -2.10 11.19
CA GLU A 20 3.66 -1.10 11.43
C GLU A 20 3.96 0.18 10.64
N SER A 21 5.21 0.65 10.73
CA SER A 21 5.65 1.84 10.01
C SER A 21 5.66 1.60 8.50
N TRP A 22 6.08 0.41 8.06
CA TRP A 22 6.09 0.04 6.65
C TRP A 22 4.67 0.03 6.06
N HIS A 23 3.72 -0.69 6.67
CA HIS A 23 2.34 -0.78 6.17
C HIS A 23 1.63 0.57 6.20
N ALA A 24 1.77 1.34 7.27
CA ALA A 24 1.16 2.66 7.37
C ALA A 24 1.74 3.64 6.33
N GLY A 25 3.04 3.54 6.02
CA GLY A 25 3.68 4.34 4.99
C GLY A 25 3.18 4.02 3.58
N VAL A 26 3.07 2.73 3.23
CA VAL A 26 2.50 2.30 1.93
C VAL A 26 1.04 2.73 1.82
N ALA A 27 0.25 2.58 2.87
CA ALA A 27 -1.15 3.01 2.90
C ALA A 27 -1.28 4.52 2.69
N ALA A 28 -0.47 5.33 3.39
CA ALA A 28 -0.44 6.78 3.22
C ALA A 28 -0.04 7.19 1.79
N ALA A 29 0.99 6.54 1.22
CA ALA A 29 1.44 6.82 -0.14
C ALA A 29 0.36 6.52 -1.18
N LEU A 30 -0.35 5.39 -1.06
CA LEU A 30 -1.47 5.03 -1.94
C LEU A 30 -2.68 5.97 -1.78
N MET A 31 -2.85 6.59 -0.61
CA MET A 31 -3.89 7.59 -0.37
C MET A 31 -3.46 9.02 -0.79
N GLY A 32 -2.21 9.20 -1.23
CA GLY A 32 -1.67 10.52 -1.58
C GLY A 32 -1.29 11.40 -0.38
N ASP A 33 -1.27 10.85 0.84
CA ASP A 33 -0.80 11.56 2.03
C ASP A 33 0.73 11.46 2.14
N VAL A 34 1.40 12.26 1.30
CA VAL A 34 2.86 12.26 1.17
C VAL A 34 3.57 12.59 2.49
N PRO A 35 3.18 13.62 3.27
CA PRO A 35 3.85 13.93 4.53
C PRO A 35 3.79 12.76 5.54
N VAL A 36 2.63 12.10 5.66
CA VAL A 36 2.51 10.93 6.53
C VAL A 36 3.34 9.77 5.99
N ALA A 37 3.29 9.50 4.69
CA ALA A 37 4.08 8.43 4.08
C ALA A 37 5.58 8.60 4.37
N GLN A 38 6.11 9.80 4.16
CA GLN A 38 7.52 10.13 4.42
C GLN A 38 7.90 9.93 5.89
N ASN A 39 7.07 10.39 6.82
CA ASN A 39 7.32 10.20 8.26
C ASN A 39 7.35 8.72 8.65
N ARG A 40 6.42 7.92 8.11
CA ARG A 40 6.35 6.47 8.34
C ARG A 40 7.56 5.74 7.76
N PHE A 41 7.96 6.09 6.53
CA PHE A 41 9.13 5.52 5.89
C PHE A 41 10.42 5.86 6.62
N ALA A 42 10.57 7.10 7.11
CA ALA A 42 11.70 7.49 7.96
C ALA A 42 11.77 6.64 9.24
N ALA A 43 10.63 6.35 9.87
CA ALA A 43 10.57 5.46 11.03
C ALA A 43 10.96 4.01 10.69
N ALA A 44 10.54 3.49 9.52
CA ALA A 44 10.90 2.15 9.05
C ALA A 44 12.41 2.01 8.72
N LEU A 45 13.05 3.10 8.28
CA LEU A 45 14.50 3.14 7.96
C LEU A 45 15.39 3.40 9.18
N LYS A 46 14.82 3.73 10.36
CA LYS A 46 15.61 4.14 11.53
C LYS A 46 16.31 2.97 12.24
N GLY A 47 15.81 1.74 12.08
CA GLY A 47 16.41 0.54 12.69
C GLY A 47 17.48 -0.09 11.81
N GLU A 48 18.53 -0.63 12.43
CA GLU A 48 19.51 -1.46 11.72
C GLU A 48 18.81 -2.78 11.28
N PRO A 49 18.99 -3.20 10.02
CA PRO A 49 18.48 -4.50 9.56
C PRO A 49 19.18 -5.63 10.31
N VAL A 50 18.42 -6.39 11.12
CA VAL A 50 18.94 -7.54 11.86
C VAL A 50 18.76 -8.87 11.12
N ALA A 51 18.15 -8.83 9.94
CA ALA A 51 17.88 -10.00 9.12
C ALA A 51 17.78 -9.62 7.63
N PRO A 52 18.11 -10.53 6.69
CA PRO A 52 18.11 -10.22 5.25
C PRO A 52 16.76 -9.71 4.71
N TRP A 53 15.64 -10.20 5.25
CA TRP A 53 14.32 -9.73 4.85
C TRP A 53 14.08 -8.25 5.18
N MET A 54 14.77 -7.72 6.20
CA MET A 54 14.70 -6.29 6.54
C MET A 54 15.44 -5.44 5.52
N ASP A 55 16.57 -5.90 4.99
CA ASP A 55 17.31 -5.19 3.94
C ASP A 55 16.45 -5.01 2.69
N ASP A 56 15.78 -6.08 2.27
CA ASP A 56 14.88 -6.06 1.12
C ASP A 56 13.67 -5.15 1.35
N ALA A 57 13.08 -5.19 2.56
CA ALA A 57 11.97 -4.33 2.91
C ALA A 57 12.38 -2.85 3.04
N GLN A 58 13.56 -2.56 3.58
CA GLN A 58 14.11 -1.20 3.61
C GLN A 58 14.47 -0.69 2.21
N ARG A 59 14.97 -1.57 1.31
CA ARG A 59 15.17 -1.22 -0.11
C ARG A 59 13.85 -0.79 -0.74
N SER A 60 12.77 -1.52 -0.49
CA SER A 60 11.43 -1.16 -0.97
C SER A 60 10.95 0.19 -0.43
N VAL A 61 11.26 0.52 0.82
CA VAL A 61 10.97 1.85 1.39
C VAL A 61 11.75 2.95 0.68
N ARG A 62 13.04 2.71 0.37
CA ARG A 62 13.87 3.67 -0.37
C ARG A 62 13.36 3.89 -1.79
N GLU A 63 12.92 2.84 -2.48
CA GLU A 63 12.25 2.93 -3.80
C GLU A 63 10.99 3.79 -3.71
N LEU A 64 10.11 3.49 -2.75
CA LEU A 64 8.86 4.23 -2.54
C LEU A 64 9.11 5.72 -2.24
N LEU A 65 10.13 6.05 -1.45
CA LEU A 65 10.50 7.45 -1.18
C LEU A 65 10.88 8.23 -2.44
N GLN A 66 11.42 7.59 -3.48
CA GLN A 66 11.73 8.25 -4.76
C GLN A 66 10.47 8.61 -5.55
N ILE A 67 9.42 7.79 -5.42
CA ILE A 67 8.19 7.91 -6.23
C ILE A 67 6.98 8.41 -5.43
N VAL A 68 7.09 8.64 -4.12
CA VAL A 68 5.96 8.93 -3.22
C VAL A 68 5.13 10.15 -3.63
N GLN A 69 5.73 11.09 -4.37
CA GLN A 69 5.05 12.28 -4.89
C GLN A 69 4.18 11.99 -6.14
N ASP A 70 4.41 10.85 -6.80
CA ASP A 70 3.68 10.40 -7.98
C ASP A 70 2.78 9.21 -7.59
N GLY A 71 1.50 9.51 -7.32
CA GLY A 71 0.51 8.50 -6.94
C GLY A 71 0.32 7.39 -7.98
N ASN A 72 0.47 7.70 -9.28
CA ASN A 72 0.37 6.70 -10.35
C ASN A 72 1.58 5.76 -10.33
N ALA A 73 2.78 6.29 -10.08
CA ALA A 73 3.98 5.49 -9.90
C ALA A 73 3.88 4.60 -8.66
N VAL A 74 3.38 5.12 -7.53
CA VAL A 74 3.14 4.32 -6.31
C VAL A 74 2.14 3.19 -6.57
N GLN A 75 1.05 3.47 -7.28
CA GLN A 75 0.06 2.45 -7.64
C GLN A 75 0.66 1.37 -8.55
N SER A 76 1.44 1.79 -9.56
CA SER A 76 2.13 0.86 -10.48
C SER A 76 3.11 -0.04 -9.72
N TRP A 77 3.92 0.54 -8.84
CA TRP A 77 4.83 -0.19 -7.94
C TRP A 77 4.09 -1.23 -7.09
N ALA A 78 2.92 -0.87 -6.56
CA ALA A 78 2.14 -1.80 -5.73
C ALA A 78 1.58 -2.97 -6.56
N LEU A 79 1.06 -2.70 -7.75
CA LEU A 79 0.56 -3.72 -8.67
C LEU A 79 1.66 -4.69 -9.12
N GLU A 80 2.84 -4.17 -9.45
CA GLU A 80 4.01 -4.99 -9.79
C GLU A 80 4.43 -5.89 -8.63
N ARG A 81 4.46 -5.35 -7.40
CA ARG A 81 4.82 -6.12 -6.21
C ARG A 81 3.79 -7.22 -5.90
N ILE A 82 2.51 -6.94 -6.08
CA ILE A 82 1.43 -7.93 -5.95
C ILE A 82 1.60 -9.03 -7.00
N ALA A 83 1.84 -8.67 -8.26
CA ALA A 83 2.04 -9.62 -9.35
C ALA A 83 3.24 -10.55 -9.09
N ALA A 84 4.39 -9.98 -8.69
CA ALA A 84 5.58 -10.73 -8.35
C ALA A 84 5.37 -11.66 -7.15
N CYS A 85 4.69 -11.19 -6.09
CA CYS A 85 4.38 -12.00 -4.92
C CYS A 85 3.48 -13.19 -5.29
N ARG A 86 2.43 -12.95 -6.09
CA ARG A 86 1.53 -14.00 -6.57
C ARG A 86 2.26 -15.03 -7.42
N GLN A 87 3.13 -14.60 -8.32
CA GLN A 87 3.96 -15.48 -9.13
C GLN A 87 4.84 -16.40 -8.25
N SER A 88 5.55 -15.83 -7.27
CA SER A 88 6.39 -16.59 -6.34
C SER A 88 5.59 -17.59 -5.49
N LEU A 89 4.32 -17.29 -5.22
CA LEU A 89 3.41 -18.17 -4.48
C LEU A 89 2.66 -19.17 -5.39
N GLY A 90 2.89 -19.16 -6.71
CA GLY A 90 2.18 -20.01 -7.67
C GLY A 90 0.68 -19.68 -7.79
N LEU A 91 0.29 -18.46 -7.41
CA LEU A 91 -1.09 -17.98 -7.50
C LEU A 91 -1.38 -17.45 -8.92
N PRO A 92 -2.64 -17.54 -9.41
CA PRO A 92 -3.00 -17.00 -10.71
C PRO A 92 -2.73 -15.48 -10.77
N PRO A 93 -2.56 -14.88 -11.96
CA PRO A 93 -2.33 -13.44 -12.09
C PRO A 93 -3.38 -12.60 -11.36
N PHE A 94 -2.97 -11.44 -10.83
CA PHE A 94 -3.92 -10.49 -10.25
C PHE A 94 -4.80 -9.91 -11.37
N GLN A 95 -6.10 -10.11 -11.28
CA GLN A 95 -7.08 -9.39 -12.07
C GLN A 95 -7.63 -8.29 -11.15
N PRO A 96 -7.32 -7.01 -11.41
CA PRO A 96 -8.04 -5.92 -10.75
C PRO A 96 -9.52 -6.17 -10.93
N LEU A 97 -10.32 -6.00 -9.87
CA LEU A 97 -11.77 -6.04 -10.00
C LEU A 97 -12.19 -4.84 -10.87
N ASP A 98 -12.21 -5.03 -12.18
CA ASP A 98 -12.72 -4.07 -13.13
C ASP A 98 -14.21 -3.85 -12.85
N GLY A 99 -14.55 -2.77 -12.13
CA GLY A 99 -15.87 -2.15 -12.19
C GLY A 99 -17.11 -2.93 -11.73
N VAL A 100 -17.01 -4.18 -11.28
CA VAL A 100 -18.19 -5.04 -11.00
C VAL A 100 -19.11 -4.49 -9.89
N LEU A 101 -18.64 -3.58 -9.04
CA LEU A 101 -19.48 -2.97 -7.99
C LEU A 101 -20.22 -1.68 -8.39
N ILE A 102 -19.99 -1.12 -9.58
CA ILE A 102 -20.69 0.11 -10.01
C ILE A 102 -21.93 -0.20 -10.88
N SER A 103 -21.98 -1.36 -11.50
CA SER A 103 -23.14 -1.80 -12.30
C SER A 103 -24.32 -2.29 -11.45
N GLU A 104 -24.09 -2.99 -10.33
CA GLU A 104 -25.19 -3.52 -9.52
C GLU A 104 -25.91 -2.47 -8.66
N LEU A 105 -25.29 -1.32 -8.40
CA LEU A 105 -25.91 -0.21 -7.67
C LEU A 105 -26.80 0.68 -8.56
N ARG A 106 -26.71 0.56 -9.90
CA ARG A 106 -27.49 1.40 -10.84
C ARG A 106 -28.81 0.76 -11.28
N GLU A 107 -28.93 -0.56 -11.21
CA GLU A 107 -30.18 -1.27 -11.57
C GLU A 107 -31.22 -1.29 -10.44
N SER A 108 -30.84 -0.99 -9.19
CA SER A 108 -31.77 -1.00 -8.04
C SER A 108 -32.57 0.30 -7.87
N THR A 109 -32.40 1.29 -8.76
CA THR A 109 -33.05 2.62 -8.63
C THR A 109 -33.99 3.00 -9.78
N GLN A 110 -34.46 2.05 -10.60
CA GLN A 110 -35.62 2.31 -11.47
C GLN A 110 -36.93 1.88 -10.78
N PRO A 111 -37.85 2.81 -10.48
CA PRO A 111 -39.20 2.44 -10.06
C PRO A 111 -39.93 1.77 -11.22
N LYS A 112 -40.57 0.63 -10.96
CA LYS A 112 -41.49 -0.02 -11.89
C LYS A 112 -42.63 0.97 -12.21
N GLN A 113 -42.85 1.22 -13.50
CA GLN A 113 -44.06 1.87 -14.01
C GLN A 113 -45.28 0.97 -13.83
#